data_AF-A0A536H3M6-F1
#
_entry.id   AF-A0A536H3M6-F1
#
_cell.length_a   1.000
_cell.length_b   1.000
_cell.length_c   1.000
_cell.angle_alpha   90.00
_cell.angle_beta   90.00
_cell.angle_gamma   90.00
#
_symmetry.space_group_name_H-M   'P 1'
#
loop_
_entity.id
_entity.type
_entity.pdbx_description
1 polymer ?
#
loop_
_entity_poly.entity_id
_entity_poly.type
_entity_poly.pdbx_seq_one_letter_code
_entity_poly.pdbx_strand_id
1 'polypeptide(L)'
;MLLPKIEETPLALNGQHHFHEAPPDWEPPSFYKVSLQGRDFSHRYMGQANLREAQLAGANFYMADLRGACLVGANLAEANLIGANLAGADLREANLAGANLLVADLYQAILNGANLLGACNLTTQQMYTAIYDYTTQLDPAIDITMKRLPIPPVKTTGPALAPELMGGAFQSPFLLPQVSDDSQHAPGGPGLARDRQENRQLDTTIPRIMQNGTKSAIAG
;
A
#
# COMPACT_ATOMS: atom_id res chain seq x y z
N MET A 1 -25.06 2.57 -19.35
CA MET A 1 -23.91 3.48 -19.57
C MET A 1 -23.10 2.89 -20.71
N LEU A 2 -22.76 3.67 -21.74
CA LEU A 2 -21.71 3.24 -22.66
C LEU A 2 -20.39 3.20 -21.87
N LEU A 3 -19.59 2.17 -22.12
CA LEU A 3 -18.24 2.10 -21.56
C LEU A 3 -17.39 3.19 -22.21
N PRO A 4 -16.60 3.94 -21.43
CA PRO A 4 -15.65 4.89 -22.00
C PRO A 4 -14.67 4.12 -22.88
N LYS A 5 -14.27 4.71 -24.00
CA LYS A 5 -13.32 4.07 -24.91
C LYS A 5 -11.90 4.18 -24.36
N ILE A 6 -11.04 3.28 -24.80
CA ILE A 6 -9.65 3.22 -24.31
C ILE A 6 -8.91 4.51 -24.67
N GLU A 7 -9.11 5.00 -25.88
CA GLU A 7 -8.57 6.26 -26.40
C GLU A 7 -9.06 7.51 -25.65
N GLU A 8 -10.16 7.41 -24.89
CA GLU A 8 -10.69 8.51 -24.09
C GLU A 8 -9.95 8.64 -22.74
N THR A 9 -9.20 7.61 -22.32
CA THR A 9 -8.36 7.73 -21.12
C THR A 9 -7.19 8.69 -21.42
N PRO A 10 -6.95 9.71 -20.56
CA PRO A 10 -5.87 10.66 -20.75
C PRO A 10 -4.51 9.97 -20.63
N LEU A 11 -3.47 10.60 -21.16
CA LEU A 11 -2.10 10.16 -20.96
C LEU A 11 -1.59 10.63 -19.59
N ALA A 12 -0.81 9.79 -18.92
CA ALA A 12 0.03 10.16 -17.81
C ALA A 12 1.17 11.06 -18.33
N LEU A 13 1.05 12.37 -18.12
CA LEU A 13 2.01 13.36 -18.62
C LEU A 13 3.31 13.33 -17.81
N ASN A 14 4.40 13.01 -18.50
CA ASN A 14 5.83 13.24 -18.20
C ASN A 14 6.39 12.72 -16.87
N GLY A 15 7.52 12.00 -16.96
CA GLY A 15 8.30 11.42 -15.85
C GLY A 15 8.98 12.42 -14.89
N GLN A 16 8.37 13.58 -14.62
CA GLN A 16 8.77 14.46 -13.53
C GLN A 16 7.75 14.36 -12.40
N HIS A 17 8.06 13.51 -11.41
CA HIS A 17 7.76 13.67 -9.98
C HIS A 17 6.59 14.60 -9.57
N HIS A 18 5.38 14.34 -10.05
CA HIS A 18 4.16 14.80 -9.41
C HIS A 18 3.32 13.57 -9.06
N PHE A 19 3.71 12.93 -7.95
CA PHE A 19 3.09 11.72 -7.39
C PHE A 19 1.63 11.89 -6.94
N HIS A 20 0.88 12.93 -7.33
CA HIS A 20 -0.35 13.25 -6.59
C HIS A 20 -1.58 13.75 -7.34
N GLU A 21 -1.52 14.16 -8.61
CA GLU A 21 -2.68 14.85 -9.19
C GLU A 21 -3.25 14.14 -10.41
N ALA A 22 -4.56 13.86 -10.33
CA ALA A 22 -5.35 13.41 -11.46
C ALA A 22 -5.46 14.54 -12.51
N PRO A 23 -5.59 14.21 -13.80
CA PRO A 23 -5.90 15.21 -14.81
C PRO A 23 -7.12 16.05 -14.40
N PRO A 24 -7.16 17.35 -14.76
CA PRO A 24 -8.36 18.16 -14.60
C PRO A 24 -9.56 17.44 -15.24
N ASP A 25 -10.68 17.39 -14.53
CA ASP A 25 -11.92 16.72 -14.96
C ASP A 25 -11.80 15.18 -15.13
N TRP A 26 -10.83 14.55 -14.47
CA TRP A 26 -10.77 13.08 -14.43
C TRP A 26 -11.94 12.49 -13.68
N GLU A 27 -12.77 11.75 -14.41
CA GLU A 27 -13.76 10.84 -13.85
C GLU A 27 -13.29 9.40 -14.04
N PRO A 28 -13.00 8.65 -12.95
CA PRO A 28 -12.51 7.29 -13.06
C PRO A 28 -13.48 6.40 -13.86
N PRO A 29 -13.05 5.84 -15.00
CA PRO A 29 -13.89 5.03 -15.84
C PRO A 29 -14.21 3.70 -15.18
N SER A 30 -15.39 3.16 -15.51
CA SER A 30 -15.75 1.79 -15.14
C SER A 30 -15.61 0.87 -16.34
N PHE A 31 -14.75 -0.14 -16.17
CA PHE A 31 -14.50 -1.26 -17.06
C PHE A 31 -14.86 -2.59 -16.38
N TYR A 32 -15.84 -2.57 -15.47
CA TYR A 32 -16.31 -3.76 -14.76
C TYR A 32 -16.69 -4.89 -15.71
N LYS A 33 -16.02 -6.04 -15.59
CA LYS A 33 -16.24 -7.25 -16.44
C LYS A 33 -16.03 -7.04 -17.94
N VAL A 34 -15.38 -5.97 -18.35
CA VAL A 34 -15.19 -5.68 -19.77
C VAL A 34 -14.04 -6.51 -20.33
N SER A 35 -14.18 -6.93 -21.60
CA SER A 35 -13.08 -7.55 -22.33
C SER A 35 -12.19 -6.49 -22.99
N LEU A 36 -10.95 -6.44 -22.54
CA LEU A 36 -9.90 -5.50 -22.93
C LEU A 36 -8.60 -6.26 -23.23
N GLN A 37 -8.71 -7.52 -23.65
CA GLN A 37 -7.59 -8.41 -23.91
C GLN A 37 -6.66 -7.85 -24.99
N GLY A 38 -5.35 -7.89 -24.73
CA GLY A 38 -4.32 -7.42 -25.66
C GLY A 38 -4.36 -5.92 -26.00
N ARG A 39 -5.17 -5.13 -25.28
CA ARG A 39 -5.33 -3.71 -25.55
C ARG A 39 -4.14 -2.90 -25.06
N ASP A 40 -3.90 -1.78 -25.73
CA ASP A 40 -2.85 -0.85 -25.39
C ASP A 40 -3.37 0.30 -24.50
N PHE A 41 -2.89 0.31 -23.27
CA PHE A 41 -3.06 1.35 -22.26
C PHE A 41 -1.73 2.00 -21.88
N SER A 42 -0.69 1.82 -22.71
CA SER A 42 0.61 2.40 -22.43
C SER A 42 0.51 3.91 -22.22
N HIS A 43 1.23 4.38 -21.20
CA HIS A 43 1.24 5.77 -20.77
C HIS A 43 -0.13 6.34 -20.38
N ARG A 44 -1.18 5.54 -20.17
CA ARG A 44 -2.50 6.07 -19.82
C ARG A 44 -2.66 6.29 -18.33
N TYR A 45 -3.37 7.36 -18.01
CA TYR A 45 -3.88 7.63 -16.68
C TYR A 45 -5.21 6.91 -16.50
N MET A 46 -5.21 5.96 -15.56
CA MET A 46 -6.34 5.14 -15.15
C MET A 46 -6.43 5.08 -13.61
N GLY A 47 -5.96 6.14 -12.95
CA GLY A 47 -6.04 6.26 -11.51
C GLY A 47 -7.48 6.07 -11.01
N GLN A 48 -7.65 5.24 -9.99
CA GLN A 48 -8.95 4.93 -9.38
C GLN A 48 -9.97 4.25 -10.32
N ALA A 49 -9.58 3.85 -11.54
CA ALA A 49 -10.48 3.19 -12.47
C ALA A 49 -11.05 1.89 -11.88
N ASN A 50 -12.30 1.59 -12.19
CA ASN A 50 -12.92 0.33 -11.82
C ASN A 50 -12.69 -0.71 -12.92
N LEU A 51 -11.67 -1.54 -12.75
CA LEU A 51 -11.29 -2.66 -13.62
C LEU A 51 -11.65 -4.02 -13.00
N ARG A 52 -12.57 -4.05 -12.03
CA ARG A 52 -12.96 -5.28 -11.34
C ARG A 52 -13.46 -6.32 -12.34
N GLU A 53 -12.94 -7.54 -12.21
CA GLU A 53 -13.28 -8.70 -13.05
C GLU A 53 -13.06 -8.47 -14.57
N ALA A 54 -12.33 -7.42 -14.96
CA ALA A 54 -12.01 -7.13 -16.36
C ALA A 54 -11.08 -8.20 -16.95
N GLN A 55 -11.24 -8.48 -18.25
CA GLN A 55 -10.35 -9.39 -18.98
C GLN A 55 -9.26 -8.58 -19.66
N LEU A 56 -8.06 -8.60 -19.09
CA LEU A 56 -6.89 -7.77 -19.46
C LEU A 56 -5.68 -8.63 -19.85
N ALA A 57 -5.89 -9.91 -20.19
CA ALA A 57 -4.79 -10.80 -20.52
C ALA A 57 -4.00 -10.24 -21.72
N GLY A 58 -2.67 -10.22 -21.61
CA GLY A 58 -1.77 -9.64 -22.61
C GLY A 58 -1.93 -8.13 -22.83
N ALA A 59 -2.71 -7.41 -22.02
CA ALA A 59 -2.84 -5.96 -22.16
C ALA A 59 -1.51 -5.25 -21.88
N ASN A 60 -1.28 -4.14 -22.58
CA ASN A 60 -0.08 -3.33 -22.42
C ASN A 60 -0.35 -2.14 -21.50
N PHE A 61 0.25 -2.15 -20.33
CA PHE A 61 0.21 -1.09 -19.31
C PHE A 61 1.58 -0.44 -19.12
N TYR A 62 2.45 -0.49 -20.14
CA TYR A 62 3.77 0.14 -20.09
C TYR A 62 3.68 1.60 -19.65
N MET A 63 4.33 1.94 -18.53
CA MET A 63 4.29 3.28 -17.92
C MET A 63 2.87 3.84 -17.69
N ALA A 64 1.86 2.99 -17.55
CA ALA A 64 0.50 3.41 -17.23
C ALA A 64 0.39 3.77 -15.73
N ASP A 65 -0.53 4.67 -15.41
CA ASP A 65 -0.84 5.07 -14.05
C ASP A 65 -2.16 4.44 -13.60
N LEU A 66 -2.08 3.44 -12.74
CA LEU A 66 -3.19 2.67 -12.17
C LEU A 66 -3.33 2.92 -10.66
N ARG A 67 -2.83 4.06 -10.15
CA ARG A 67 -2.86 4.35 -8.71
C ARG A 67 -4.28 4.24 -8.14
N GLY A 68 -4.44 3.45 -7.08
CA GLY A 68 -5.74 3.24 -6.44
C GLY A 68 -6.80 2.59 -7.31
N ALA A 69 -6.46 2.05 -8.49
CA ALA A 69 -7.43 1.35 -9.34
C ALA A 69 -7.96 0.08 -8.64
N CYS A 70 -9.23 -0.24 -8.90
CA CYS A 70 -9.85 -1.47 -8.42
C CYS A 70 -9.74 -2.56 -9.48
N LEU A 71 -8.86 -3.52 -9.27
CA LEU A 71 -8.54 -4.64 -10.16
C LEU A 71 -8.97 -5.99 -9.56
N VAL A 72 -9.89 -5.98 -8.59
CA VAL A 72 -10.33 -7.19 -7.89
C VAL A 72 -10.83 -8.24 -8.88
N GLY A 73 -10.24 -9.44 -8.85
CA GLY A 73 -10.58 -10.55 -9.77
C GLY A 73 -10.28 -10.29 -11.24
N ALA A 74 -9.54 -9.22 -11.59
CA ALA A 74 -9.17 -8.93 -12.97
C ALA A 74 -8.17 -9.96 -13.50
N ASN A 75 -8.27 -10.28 -14.79
CA ASN A 75 -7.34 -11.19 -15.45
C ASN A 75 -6.26 -10.40 -16.18
N LEU A 76 -5.10 -10.23 -15.56
CA LEU A 76 -3.89 -9.56 -16.07
C LEU A 76 -2.82 -10.57 -16.52
N ALA A 77 -3.19 -11.81 -16.84
CA ALA A 77 -2.23 -12.83 -17.27
C ALA A 77 -1.41 -12.33 -18.46
N GLU A 78 -0.08 -12.50 -18.41
CA GLU A 78 0.86 -12.08 -19.46
C GLU A 78 0.83 -10.57 -19.78
N ALA A 79 0.23 -9.74 -18.92
CA ALA A 79 0.19 -8.30 -19.13
C ALA A 79 1.59 -7.66 -19.02
N ASN A 80 1.83 -6.64 -19.84
CA ASN A 80 3.03 -5.83 -19.74
C ASN A 80 2.81 -4.68 -18.74
N LEU A 81 3.34 -4.80 -17.52
CA LEU A 81 3.23 -3.79 -16.46
C LEU A 81 4.56 -3.05 -16.22
N ILE A 82 5.48 -3.06 -17.18
CA ILE A 82 6.79 -2.42 -17.02
C ILE A 82 6.60 -0.93 -16.70
N GLY A 83 7.12 -0.49 -15.56
CA GLY A 83 7.02 0.90 -15.09
C GLY A 83 5.60 1.37 -14.76
N ALA A 84 4.61 0.47 -14.72
CA ALA A 84 3.25 0.82 -14.33
C ALA A 84 3.22 1.27 -12.86
N ASN A 85 2.46 2.32 -12.58
CA ASN A 85 2.21 2.76 -11.21
C ASN A 85 0.95 2.08 -10.66
N LEU A 86 1.13 1.06 -9.81
CA LEU A 86 0.05 0.33 -9.14
C LEU A 86 -0.07 0.73 -7.66
N ALA A 87 0.49 1.89 -7.25
CA ALA A 87 0.50 2.27 -5.85
C ALA A 87 -0.94 2.38 -5.30
N GLY A 88 -1.20 1.68 -4.19
CA GLY A 88 -2.53 1.59 -3.56
C GLY A 88 -3.60 0.86 -4.37
N ALA A 89 -3.27 0.24 -5.51
CA ALA A 89 -4.24 -0.50 -6.31
C ALA A 89 -4.75 -1.75 -5.57
N ASP A 90 -6.02 -2.08 -5.75
CA ASP A 90 -6.65 -3.26 -5.19
C ASP A 90 -6.64 -4.41 -6.20
N LEU A 91 -5.67 -5.32 -6.06
CA LEU A 91 -5.41 -6.47 -6.92
C LEU A 91 -5.88 -7.79 -6.27
N ARG A 92 -6.77 -7.74 -5.27
CA ARG A 92 -7.25 -8.96 -4.60
C ARG A 92 -7.83 -9.94 -5.61
N GLU A 93 -7.46 -11.21 -5.49
CA GLU A 93 -7.91 -12.30 -6.39
C GLU A 93 -7.57 -12.08 -7.89
N ALA A 94 -6.75 -11.08 -8.23
CA ALA A 94 -6.36 -10.83 -9.60
C ALA A 94 -5.40 -11.90 -10.12
N ASN A 95 -5.50 -12.23 -11.40
CA ASN A 95 -4.57 -13.15 -12.07
C ASN A 95 -3.47 -12.37 -12.78
N LEU A 96 -2.26 -12.34 -12.23
CA LEU A 96 -1.06 -11.73 -12.83
C LEU A 96 -0.06 -12.80 -13.33
N ALA A 97 -0.51 -14.03 -13.57
CA ALA A 97 0.39 -15.09 -14.00
C ALA A 97 1.15 -14.71 -15.28
N GLY A 98 2.47 -14.86 -15.28
CA GLY A 98 3.31 -14.49 -16.42
C GLY A 98 3.45 -12.98 -16.70
N ALA A 99 2.85 -12.10 -15.90
CA ALA A 99 2.95 -10.66 -16.13
C ALA A 99 4.38 -10.14 -15.94
N ASN A 100 4.73 -9.06 -16.66
CA ASN A 100 6.04 -8.42 -16.53
C ASN A 100 5.96 -7.20 -15.62
N LEU A 101 6.59 -7.27 -14.45
CA LEU A 101 6.53 -6.25 -13.39
C LEU A 101 7.82 -5.43 -13.26
N LEU A 102 8.67 -5.40 -14.30
CA LEU A 102 9.93 -4.66 -14.26
C LEU A 102 9.68 -3.19 -13.88
N VAL A 103 10.29 -2.76 -12.78
CA VAL A 103 10.17 -1.40 -12.23
C VAL A 103 8.74 -0.90 -11.99
N ALA A 104 7.75 -1.80 -11.89
CA ALA A 104 6.39 -1.44 -11.49
C ALA A 104 6.36 -0.97 -10.02
N ASP A 105 5.57 0.06 -9.72
CA ASP A 105 5.38 0.53 -8.35
C ASP A 105 4.22 -0.22 -7.68
N LEU A 106 4.53 -1.06 -6.70
CA LEU A 106 3.56 -1.84 -5.91
C LEU A 106 3.39 -1.28 -4.49
N TYR A 107 3.79 -0.03 -4.23
CA TYR A 107 3.66 0.58 -2.90
C TYR A 107 2.21 0.57 -2.41
N GLN A 108 1.96 -0.10 -1.28
CA GLN A 108 0.63 -0.32 -0.69
C GLN A 108 -0.41 -1.00 -1.62
N ALA A 109 0.01 -1.63 -2.71
CA ALA A 109 -0.90 -2.43 -3.53
C ALA A 109 -1.40 -3.65 -2.72
N ILE A 110 -2.68 -4.01 -2.86
CA ILE A 110 -3.32 -5.11 -2.12
C ILE A 110 -3.38 -6.35 -2.99
N LEU A 111 -2.63 -7.39 -2.65
CA LEU A 111 -2.42 -8.61 -3.44
C LEU A 111 -3.02 -9.87 -2.80
N ASN A 112 -3.83 -9.77 -1.74
CA ASN A 112 -4.42 -10.95 -1.09
C ASN A 112 -5.16 -11.83 -2.13
N GLY A 113 -4.79 -13.11 -2.20
CA GLY A 113 -5.35 -14.08 -3.14
C GLY A 113 -4.91 -13.90 -4.60
N ALA A 114 -4.05 -12.93 -4.91
CA ALA A 114 -3.57 -12.72 -6.27
C ALA A 114 -2.68 -13.87 -6.73
N ASN A 115 -2.73 -14.19 -8.02
CA ASN A 115 -1.86 -15.18 -8.65
C ASN A 115 -0.70 -14.49 -9.36
N LEU A 116 0.52 -14.61 -8.83
CA LEU A 116 1.76 -14.06 -9.39
C LEU A 116 2.70 -15.18 -9.90
N LEU A 117 2.21 -16.41 -10.09
CA LEU A 117 3.03 -17.51 -10.60
C LEU A 117 3.57 -17.20 -12.00
N GLY A 118 4.88 -17.37 -12.19
CA GLY A 118 5.56 -17.05 -13.44
C GLY A 118 5.68 -15.55 -13.75
N ALA A 119 5.22 -14.66 -12.86
CA ALA A 119 5.43 -13.23 -13.05
C ALA A 119 6.93 -12.92 -13.07
N CYS A 120 7.38 -12.21 -14.11
CA CYS A 120 8.79 -11.91 -14.29
C CYS A 120 9.14 -10.51 -13.78
N ASN A 121 10.42 -10.34 -13.40
CA ASN A 121 10.97 -9.09 -12.87
C ASN A 121 10.30 -8.58 -11.58
N LEU A 122 9.55 -9.45 -10.89
CA LEU A 122 9.05 -9.17 -9.54
C LEU A 122 10.20 -9.29 -8.54
N THR A 123 10.45 -8.22 -7.80
CA THR A 123 11.51 -8.13 -6.81
C THR A 123 10.97 -8.26 -5.40
N THR A 124 11.80 -8.72 -4.47
CA THR A 124 11.45 -8.75 -3.05
C THR A 124 11.12 -7.35 -2.51
N GLN A 125 11.80 -6.30 -3.00
CA GLN A 125 11.51 -4.92 -2.58
C GLN A 125 10.07 -4.50 -2.93
N GLN A 126 9.60 -4.80 -4.14
CA GLN A 126 8.21 -4.54 -4.54
C GLN A 126 7.22 -5.30 -3.66
N MET A 127 7.55 -6.53 -3.27
CA MET A 127 6.72 -7.31 -2.34
C MET A 127 6.71 -6.69 -0.93
N TYR A 128 7.85 -6.21 -0.41
CA TYR A 128 7.89 -5.59 0.92
C TYR A 128 7.04 -4.34 1.07
N THR A 129 6.78 -3.63 -0.03
CA THR A 129 5.92 -2.45 -0.01
C THR A 129 4.46 -2.78 -0.28
N ALA A 130 4.15 -3.96 -0.80
CA ALA A 130 2.79 -4.43 -1.05
C ALA A 130 2.16 -5.05 0.21
N ILE A 131 0.85 -5.16 0.21
CA ILE A 131 0.04 -5.83 1.23
C ILE A 131 -0.38 -7.18 0.66
N TYR A 132 0.08 -8.27 1.25
CA TYR A 132 -0.22 -9.63 0.80
C TYR A 132 -0.31 -10.59 2.00
N ASP A 133 -0.86 -11.78 1.78
CA ASP A 133 -0.98 -12.83 2.81
C ASP A 133 -0.63 -14.22 2.24
N TYR A 134 -0.83 -15.26 3.06
CA TYR A 134 -0.55 -16.65 2.72
C TYR A 134 -1.39 -17.20 1.55
N THR A 135 -2.42 -16.48 1.09
CA THR A 135 -3.25 -16.87 -0.07
C THR A 135 -2.70 -16.33 -1.39
N THR A 136 -1.70 -15.43 -1.32
CA THR A 136 -1.03 -14.88 -2.51
C THR A 136 -0.11 -15.94 -3.10
N GLN A 137 -0.28 -16.26 -4.38
CA GLN A 137 0.50 -17.31 -5.05
C GLN A 137 1.74 -16.68 -5.68
N LEU A 138 2.93 -17.12 -5.27
CA LEU A 138 4.23 -16.60 -5.71
C LEU A 138 5.13 -17.77 -6.14
N ASP A 139 6.06 -17.50 -7.03
CA ASP A 139 7.10 -18.48 -7.34
C ASP A 139 7.99 -18.73 -6.11
N PRO A 140 8.35 -19.99 -5.78
CA PRO A 140 9.19 -20.31 -4.63
C PRO A 140 10.57 -19.63 -4.63
N ALA A 141 11.03 -19.18 -5.80
CA ALA A 141 12.30 -18.49 -5.96
C ALA A 141 12.28 -17.05 -5.43
N ILE A 142 11.10 -16.45 -5.24
CA ILE A 142 10.98 -15.11 -4.65
C ILE A 142 11.14 -15.25 -3.14
N ASP A 143 12.36 -14.96 -2.65
CA ASP A 143 12.64 -14.94 -1.22
C ASP A 143 11.95 -13.74 -0.55
N ILE A 144 10.74 -13.99 -0.04
CA ILE A 144 9.96 -13.06 0.80
C ILE A 144 10.18 -13.28 2.30
N THR A 145 11.19 -14.07 2.69
CA THR A 145 11.35 -14.56 4.07
C THR A 145 11.99 -13.57 5.04
N MET A 146 12.26 -12.30 4.66
CA MET A 146 12.77 -11.33 5.63
C MET A 146 11.70 -10.86 6.61
N LYS A 147 11.40 -11.72 7.59
CA LYS A 147 11.70 -11.43 9.00
C LYS A 147 11.80 -12.73 9.81
N ARG A 148 12.95 -13.39 9.77
CA ARG A 148 13.51 -13.95 11.01
C ARG A 148 14.79 -13.20 11.31
N LEU A 149 14.68 -12.17 12.15
CA LEU A 149 15.85 -11.71 12.91
C LEU A 149 16.46 -12.98 13.56
N PRO A 150 17.77 -13.23 13.42
CA PRO A 150 18.43 -14.23 14.23
C PRO A 150 18.05 -13.95 15.68
N ILE A 151 17.43 -14.91 16.37
CA ILE A 151 17.27 -14.81 17.81
C ILE A 151 18.71 -14.75 18.32
N PRO A 152 19.18 -13.63 18.90
CA PRO A 152 20.52 -13.62 19.48
C PRO A 152 20.58 -14.79 20.46
N PRO A 153 21.66 -15.60 20.49
CA PRO A 153 21.75 -16.70 21.42
C PRO A 153 21.48 -16.14 22.81
N VAL A 154 20.42 -16.63 23.46
CA VAL A 154 20.17 -16.33 24.86
C VAL A 154 21.43 -16.75 25.57
N LYS A 155 22.22 -15.79 26.05
CA LYS A 155 23.28 -16.07 27.01
C LYS A 155 22.56 -16.47 28.29
N THR A 156 22.24 -17.76 28.43
CA THR A 156 22.00 -18.36 29.74
C THR A 156 23.32 -18.35 30.48
N THR A 157 23.73 -17.20 31.00
CA THR A 157 24.56 -17.15 32.20
C THR A 157 23.63 -17.39 33.39
N GLY A 158 23.12 -18.62 33.48
CA GLY A 158 22.76 -19.18 34.78
C GLY A 158 24.04 -19.79 35.36
N PRO A 159 24.37 -19.56 36.64
CA PRO A 159 25.45 -20.29 37.25
C PRO A 159 25.06 -21.78 37.27
N ALA A 160 25.96 -22.60 36.74
CA ALA A 160 25.89 -24.05 36.89
C ALA A 160 25.97 -24.39 38.38
N LEU A 161 24.89 -24.92 38.94
CA LEU A 161 24.93 -25.70 40.17
C LEU A 161 24.44 -27.11 39.82
N ALA A 162 25.38 -28.04 39.91
CA ALA A 162 25.19 -29.47 39.72
C ALA A 162 24.36 -30.09 40.88
N PRO A 163 23.89 -31.34 40.73
CA PRO A 163 22.69 -31.86 41.38
C PRO A 163 22.98 -32.53 42.73
N GLU A 164 22.19 -32.22 43.76
CA GLU A 164 22.11 -33.04 44.98
C GLU A 164 20.66 -33.39 45.34
N LEU A 165 20.35 -34.68 45.12
CA LEU A 165 19.70 -35.62 46.03
C LEU A 165 18.43 -35.22 46.82
N MET A 166 17.36 -35.98 46.48
CA MET A 166 16.42 -36.66 47.38
C MET A 166 15.39 -35.85 48.20
N GLY A 167 14.12 -36.09 47.86
CA GLY A 167 13.11 -36.45 48.86
C GLY A 167 11.89 -35.52 48.99
N GLY A 168 10.69 -36.06 48.82
CA GLY A 168 9.50 -35.54 49.49
C GLY A 168 8.27 -35.25 48.61
N ALA A 169 7.44 -36.27 48.45
CA ALA A 169 5.97 -36.28 48.53
C ALA A 169 5.12 -35.14 47.93
N PHE A 170 4.23 -35.58 47.03
CA PHE A 170 2.89 -35.05 46.79
C PHE A 170 2.21 -34.45 48.03
N GLN A 171 1.58 -33.29 47.89
CA GLN A 171 0.14 -33.09 48.14
C GLN A 171 -0.28 -31.65 47.83
N SER A 172 -1.31 -31.52 46.98
CA SER A 172 -2.23 -30.38 47.02
C SER A 172 -3.04 -30.45 48.33
N PRO A 173 -3.49 -29.30 48.86
CA PRO A 173 -4.94 -29.22 49.01
C PRO A 173 -5.53 -27.82 48.76
N PHE A 174 -6.73 -27.84 48.19
CA PHE A 174 -7.73 -26.79 48.32
C PHE A 174 -8.07 -26.55 49.81
N LEU A 175 -8.11 -25.30 50.24
CA LEU A 175 -9.04 -24.79 51.26
C LEU A 175 -9.05 -23.25 51.25
N LEU A 176 -10.12 -22.66 50.72
CA LEU A 176 -10.60 -21.31 51.10
C LEU A 176 -11.51 -21.46 52.33
N PRO A 177 -11.98 -20.39 53.02
CA PRO A 177 -11.57 -18.97 53.08
C PRO A 177 -11.45 -18.46 54.53
N GLN A 178 -10.96 -17.24 54.77
CA GLN A 178 -11.57 -16.29 55.73
C GLN A 178 -11.15 -14.83 55.47
N VAL A 179 -12.10 -13.97 55.81
CA VAL A 179 -12.26 -12.52 55.62
C VAL A 179 -11.35 -11.69 56.54
N SER A 180 -10.92 -10.50 56.10
CA SER A 180 -10.87 -9.19 56.82
C SER A 180 -10.15 -8.18 55.91
N ASP A 181 -10.89 -7.36 55.18
CA ASP A 181 -11.18 -5.94 55.46
C ASP A 181 -10.02 -4.96 55.22
N ASP A 182 -10.19 -4.12 54.20
CA ASP A 182 -10.20 -2.65 54.26
C ASP A 182 -9.53 -2.01 53.05
N SER A 183 -10.35 -1.44 52.15
CA SER A 183 -10.04 -0.22 51.35
C SER A 183 -11.21 0.17 50.43
N GLN A 184 -12.17 0.95 50.96
CA GLN A 184 -13.06 1.81 50.17
C GLN A 184 -12.58 3.27 50.39
N HIS A 185 -11.99 3.97 49.44
CA HIS A 185 -12.52 4.66 48.25
C HIS A 185 -13.31 5.96 48.50
N ALA A 186 -12.78 7.02 47.86
CA ALA A 186 -13.42 8.29 47.42
C ALA A 186 -13.67 9.39 48.49
N PRO A 187 -13.88 10.68 48.13
CA PRO A 187 -14.35 11.18 46.81
C PRO A 187 -13.84 12.56 46.30
N GLY A 188 -14.23 12.89 45.04
CA GLY A 188 -14.61 14.27 44.64
C GLY A 188 -13.84 14.90 43.46
N GLY A 189 -14.50 15.13 42.30
CA GLY A 189 -14.03 15.96 41.16
C GLY A 189 -14.27 17.47 41.37
N PRO A 190 -14.63 18.31 40.36
CA PRO A 190 -14.35 18.36 38.91
C PRO A 190 -13.83 19.78 38.43
N GLY A 191 -13.56 20.00 37.13
CA GLY A 191 -13.37 21.36 36.53
C GLY A 191 -12.67 21.33 35.16
N LEU A 192 -13.32 21.59 34.03
CA LEU A 192 -13.66 22.87 33.36
C LEU A 192 -12.45 23.71 32.84
N ALA A 193 -12.38 23.77 31.50
CA ALA A 193 -12.03 24.88 30.59
C ALA A 193 -10.87 25.84 30.91
N ARG A 194 -9.98 26.04 29.93
CA ARG A 194 -9.43 27.36 29.60
C ARG A 194 -8.86 27.45 28.18
N ASP A 195 -9.41 28.42 27.46
CA ASP A 195 -8.94 29.04 26.23
C ASP A 195 -7.66 29.87 26.41
N ARG A 196 -7.04 30.14 25.25
CA ARG A 196 -6.47 31.42 24.78
C ARG A 196 -5.07 31.90 25.21
N GLN A 197 -4.43 32.45 24.16
CA GLN A 197 -3.31 33.41 24.13
C GLN A 197 -1.95 32.77 24.47
N GLU A 198 -0.85 33.04 23.78
CA GLU A 198 -0.44 34.20 23.00
C GLU A 198 0.85 33.79 22.26
N ASN A 199 0.99 34.09 20.97
CA ASN A 199 2.27 34.58 20.48
C ASN A 199 2.09 35.39 19.20
N ARG A 200 2.25 36.70 19.38
CA ARG A 200 2.21 37.76 18.39
C ARG A 200 3.66 38.19 18.13
N GLN A 201 3.91 38.79 16.95
CA GLN A 201 5.07 39.62 16.55
C GLN A 201 6.22 38.85 15.85
N LEU A 202 6.79 39.24 14.69
CA LEU A 202 6.80 40.44 13.82
C LEU A 202 6.98 39.98 12.34
N ASP A 203 6.25 40.50 11.37
CA ASP A 203 6.53 41.69 10.55
C ASP A 203 7.86 41.62 9.74
N THR A 204 7.76 41.56 8.40
CA THR A 204 8.64 42.24 7.42
C THR A 204 8.28 41.86 5.97
N THR A 205 7.54 42.77 5.33
CA THR A 205 7.80 43.39 4.01
C THR A 205 8.36 42.57 2.83
N ILE A 206 7.53 42.56 1.77
CA ILE A 206 7.72 42.16 0.36
C ILE A 206 8.93 42.83 -0.33
N PRO A 207 9.52 42.20 -1.35
CA PRO A 207 9.69 42.90 -2.63
C PRO A 207 9.16 42.12 -3.85
N ARG A 208 8.56 42.90 -4.76
CA ARG A 208 7.88 42.53 -6.01
C ARG A 208 8.72 43.09 -7.17
N ILE A 209 9.39 42.24 -7.95
CA ILE A 209 10.08 42.57 -9.22
C ILE A 209 10.11 41.23 -10.00
N MET A 210 9.75 41.04 -11.26
CA MET A 210 9.79 41.84 -12.49
C MET A 210 8.59 41.45 -13.38
N GLN A 211 7.96 42.42 -14.05
CA GLN A 211 7.12 42.16 -15.21
C GLN A 211 8.05 42.00 -16.44
N ASN A 212 8.07 40.82 -17.05
CA ASN A 212 8.61 40.63 -18.39
C ASN A 212 7.49 40.84 -19.41
N GLY A 213 7.75 41.71 -20.38
CA GLY A 213 6.82 42.07 -21.43
C GLY A 213 6.63 40.99 -22.48
N THR A 214 5.54 41.15 -23.24
CA THR A 214 5.45 40.89 -24.68
C THR A 214 4.16 41.53 -25.18
N LYS A 215 4.27 42.72 -25.78
CA LYS A 215 3.29 43.19 -26.77
C LYS A 215 3.93 42.97 -28.13
N SER A 216 3.48 41.97 -28.86
CA SER A 216 3.69 41.90 -30.30
C SER A 216 2.37 42.23 -30.97
N ALA A 217 2.31 43.43 -31.55
CA ALA A 217 1.20 43.89 -32.35
C ALA A 217 1.51 43.62 -33.83
N ILE A 218 0.63 42.82 -34.43
CA ILE A 218 0.14 42.92 -35.80
C ILE A 218 0.18 44.34 -36.40
N ALA A 219 0.80 44.50 -37.59
CA ALA A 219 0.34 45.29 -38.73
C ALA A 219 1.46 45.49 -39.77
N GLY A 220 1.13 45.31 -41.06
CA GLY A 220 1.90 45.83 -42.21
C GLY A 220 2.39 44.77 -43.16
#